data_AF-A0A8X6V1S4-F1
#
_entry.id   AF-A0A8X6V1S4-F1
#
_cell.length_a   1.000
_cell.length_b   1.000
_cell.length_c   1.000
_cell.angle_alpha   90.00
_cell.angle_beta   90.00
_cell.angle_gamma   90.00
#
_symmetry.space_group_name_H-M   'P 1'
#
loop_
_entity.id
_entity.type
_entity.pdbx_description
1 polymer ?
#
loop_
_entity_poly.entity_id
_entity_poly.type
_entity_poly.pdbx_seq_one_letter_code
_entity_poly.pdbx_strand_id
1 'polypeptide(L)'
;MDQWVIVLFTDESHFSLNTDFCRTFIWREPVTRYLLFSVREIDNYGGGGLMVQASIMLDGRTLERGSVTGVWYRDKVLESYVRLFRGACGPKFILMDDNAMPHIALLVDKFLESEDIHRMEWPARSPDLNSIEHFGTLWGGQLQFATPLRELSKK
;
A
#
# COMPACT_ATOMS: atom_id res chain seq x y z
N MET A 1 15.70 7.61 -22.68
CA MET A 1 15.30 6.81 -21.50
C MET A 1 14.77 7.72 -20.38
N ASP A 2 14.50 8.98 -20.67
CA ASP A 2 14.40 10.07 -19.69
C ASP A 2 12.96 10.41 -19.28
N GLN A 3 11.98 9.69 -19.82
CA GLN A 3 10.56 9.93 -19.56
C GLN A 3 10.13 9.48 -18.16
N TRP A 4 10.84 8.54 -17.54
CA TRP A 4 10.46 7.99 -16.22
C TRP A 4 10.91 8.86 -15.04
N VAL A 5 11.81 9.82 -15.26
CA VAL A 5 12.31 10.74 -14.21
C VAL A 5 11.22 11.72 -13.76
N ILE A 6 10.25 11.99 -14.63
CA ILE A 6 9.15 12.95 -14.44
C ILE A 6 7.83 12.28 -14.03
N VAL A 7 7.82 10.95 -13.84
CA VAL A 7 6.64 10.18 -13.45
C VAL A 7 6.64 9.94 -11.95
N LEU A 8 5.58 10.38 -11.28
CA LEU A 8 5.28 10.01 -9.89
C LEU A 8 4.39 8.78 -9.89
N PHE A 9 4.89 7.68 -9.36
CA PHE A 9 4.10 6.50 -9.08
C PHE A 9 3.41 6.68 -7.73
N THR A 10 2.12 6.39 -7.65
CA THR A 10 1.35 6.38 -6.41
C THR A 10 0.57 5.08 -6.27
N ASP A 11 0.56 4.51 -5.07
CA ASP A 11 -0.13 3.25 -4.79
C ASP A 11 -0.55 3.14 -3.32
N GLU A 12 -1.56 2.32 -3.05
CA GLU A 12 -2.03 1.99 -1.71
C GLU A 12 -1.61 0.58 -1.30
N SER A 13 -0.74 0.50 -0.29
CA SER A 13 -0.33 -0.75 0.32
C SER A 13 -1.05 -0.97 1.65
N HIS A 14 -1.66 -2.14 1.81
CA HIS A 14 -2.29 -2.55 3.06
C HIS A 14 -1.37 -3.48 3.87
N PHE A 15 -0.98 -3.06 5.06
CA PHE A 15 -0.17 -3.83 6.00
C PHE A 15 -1.05 -4.37 7.13
N SER A 16 -1.29 -5.67 7.16
CA SER A 16 -2.00 -6.29 8.28
C SER A 16 -1.13 -6.31 9.53
N LEU A 17 -1.68 -5.89 10.67
CA LEU A 17 -0.99 -5.98 11.97
C LEU A 17 -0.99 -7.41 12.50
N ASN A 18 -1.93 -8.23 12.02
CA ASN A 18 -1.98 -9.64 12.33
C ASN A 18 -1.17 -10.43 11.28
N THR A 19 -0.08 -11.04 11.72
CA THR A 19 0.83 -11.89 10.92
C THR A 19 0.26 -13.30 10.69
N ASP A 20 -1.06 -13.41 10.53
CA ASP A 20 -1.74 -14.69 10.32
C ASP A 20 -1.57 -15.24 8.89
N PHE A 21 -0.89 -14.49 8.01
CA PHE A 21 -0.59 -14.92 6.63
C PHE A 21 0.37 -16.10 6.54
N CYS A 22 1.16 -16.39 7.58
CA CYS A 22 2.08 -17.52 7.55
C CYS A 22 1.36 -18.81 7.95
N ARG A 23 1.39 -19.83 7.08
CA ARG A 23 0.88 -21.17 7.41
C ARG A 23 1.73 -21.78 8.53
N THR A 24 1.23 -21.72 9.76
CA THR A 24 1.84 -22.41 10.89
C THR A 24 1.45 -23.89 10.86
N PHE A 25 2.42 -24.78 10.72
CA PHE A 25 2.21 -26.22 10.86
C PHE A 25 2.18 -26.59 12.34
N ILE A 26 1.10 -27.24 12.79
CA ILE A 26 0.96 -27.76 14.15
C ILE A 26 1.02 -29.29 14.08
N TRP A 27 2.00 -29.87 14.78
CA TRP A 27 2.08 -31.31 14.99
C TRP A 27 1.17 -31.70 16.17
N ARG A 28 0.34 -32.73 15.99
CA ARG A 28 -0.62 -33.17 17.00
C ARG A 28 -0.80 -34.69 16.99
N GLU A 29 -1.17 -35.22 18.16
CA GLU A 29 -1.52 -36.64 18.29
C GLU A 29 -2.86 -36.96 17.62
N PRO A 30 -3.06 -38.18 17.12
CA PRO A 30 -4.35 -38.62 16.60
C PRO A 30 -5.50 -38.36 17.59
N VAL A 31 -6.68 -37.99 17.10
CA VAL A 31 -7.92 -37.76 17.89
C VAL A 31 -7.97 -36.42 18.68
N THR A 32 -6.89 -35.64 18.75
CA THR A 32 -6.86 -34.35 19.49
C THR A 32 -7.43 -33.14 18.72
N ARG A 33 -8.09 -33.36 17.57
CA ARG A 33 -8.41 -32.33 16.56
C ARG A 33 -9.16 -31.10 17.09
N TYR A 34 -10.05 -31.28 18.07
CA TYR A 34 -10.94 -30.23 18.58
C TYR A 34 -10.57 -29.74 19.99
N LEU A 35 -9.44 -30.20 20.53
CA LEU A 35 -8.98 -29.73 21.84
C LEU A 35 -8.45 -28.30 21.71
N LEU A 36 -8.71 -27.48 22.74
CA LEU A 36 -8.41 -26.04 22.73
C LEU A 36 -6.92 -25.74 22.49
N PHE A 37 -6.01 -26.65 22.87
CA PHE A 37 -4.56 -26.52 22.61
C PHE A 37 -4.15 -26.92 21.18
N SER A 38 -5.03 -27.57 20.42
CA SER A 38 -4.80 -28.08 19.06
C SER A 38 -5.55 -27.28 17.99
N VAL A 39 -6.26 -26.22 18.40
CA VAL A 39 -7.02 -25.32 17.55
C VAL A 39 -6.43 -23.92 17.72
N ARG A 40 -6.05 -23.29 16.61
CA ARG A 40 -5.69 -21.87 16.59
C ARG A 40 -6.94 -21.10 16.16
N GLU A 41 -7.32 -20.12 16.97
CA GLU A 41 -8.33 -19.15 16.57
C GLU A 41 -7.77 -18.32 15.42
N ILE A 42 -8.51 -18.28 14.32
CA ILE A 42 -8.21 -17.43 13.15
C ILE A 42 -9.17 -16.26 13.26
N ASP A 43 -8.65 -15.06 13.42
CA ASP A 43 -9.47 -13.87 13.30
C ASP A 43 -9.80 -13.66 11.82
N ASN A 44 -11.07 -13.87 11.45
CA ASN A 44 -11.57 -13.66 10.09
C ASN A 44 -11.44 -12.20 9.61
N TYR A 45 -11.23 -11.25 10.52
CA TYR A 45 -11.07 -9.82 10.23
C TYR A 45 -9.62 -9.32 10.33
N GLY A 46 -8.65 -10.23 10.53
CA GLY A 46 -7.23 -9.94 10.33
C GLY A 46 -6.60 -8.96 11.34
N GLY A 47 -7.13 -8.86 12.55
CA GLY A 47 -6.55 -8.14 13.70
C GLY A 47 -6.27 -6.66 13.47
N GLY A 48 -6.94 -6.05 12.49
CA GLY A 48 -6.70 -4.68 12.05
C GLY A 48 -5.53 -4.56 11.08
N GLY A 49 -5.64 -3.62 10.16
CA GLY A 49 -4.61 -3.32 9.17
C GLY A 49 -4.39 -1.84 9.01
N LEU A 50 -3.18 -1.52 8.56
CA LEU A 50 -2.70 -0.19 8.29
C LEU A 50 -2.69 0.01 6.78
N MET A 51 -3.50 0.93 6.29
CA MET A 51 -3.35 1.38 4.90
C MET A 51 -2.35 2.53 4.82
N VAL A 52 -1.40 2.38 3.91
CA VAL A 52 -0.34 3.34 3.63
C VAL A 52 -0.39 3.68 2.15
N GLN A 53 -0.45 4.97 1.85
CA GLN A 53 -0.16 5.47 0.51
C GLN A 53 1.35 5.61 0.37
N ALA A 54 1.91 5.00 -0.66
CA ALA A 54 3.30 5.19 -1.04
C ALA A 54 3.36 5.98 -2.35
N SER A 55 4.34 6.88 -2.45
CA SER A 55 4.63 7.54 -3.71
C SER A 55 6.13 7.54 -3.98
N ILE A 56 6.53 7.23 -5.21
CA ILE A 56 7.93 7.08 -5.59
C ILE A 56 8.18 7.85 -6.89
N MET A 57 9.24 8.66 -6.87
CA MET A 57 9.91 9.26 -8.01
C MET A 57 11.39 8.94 -7.96
N LEU A 58 12.08 9.18 -9.07
CA LEU A 58 13.54 9.01 -9.13
C LEU A 58 14.28 9.87 -8.07
N ASP A 59 13.74 11.05 -7.76
CA ASP A 59 14.35 12.04 -6.85
C ASP A 59 13.79 11.98 -5.41
N GLY A 60 12.88 11.04 -5.10
CA GLY A 60 12.30 10.98 -3.77
C GLY A 60 11.21 9.93 -3.58
N ARG A 61 10.93 9.60 -2.32
CA ARG A 61 9.82 8.72 -1.93
C ARG A 61 9.11 9.26 -0.71
N THR A 62 7.79 9.08 -0.66
CA THR A 62 6.96 9.50 0.47
C THR A 62 6.03 8.35 0.87
N LEU A 63 5.72 8.30 2.17
CA LEU A 63 4.86 7.28 2.77
C LEU A 63 3.93 7.97 3.74
N GLU A 64 2.62 7.86 3.48
CA GLU A 64 1.59 8.48 4.29
C GLU A 64 0.55 7.48 4.75
N ARG A 65 0.12 7.62 6.00
CA ARG A 65 -0.92 6.78 6.57
C ARG A 65 -2.29 7.41 6.32
N GLY A 66 -3.23 6.64 5.80
CA GLY A 66 -4.49 7.21 5.30
C GLY A 66 -5.70 6.31 5.23
N SER A 67 -6.82 6.92 4.88
CA SER A 67 -8.11 6.27 4.60
C SER A 67 -8.34 6.24 3.08
N VAL A 68 -9.07 5.22 2.60
CA VAL A 68 -9.39 4.98 1.17
C VAL A 68 -10.50 5.91 0.65
N THR A 69 -10.47 7.18 1.00
CA THR A 69 -11.53 8.13 0.62
C THR A 69 -10.98 9.13 -0.39
N GLY A 70 -11.70 9.40 -1.48
CA GLY A 70 -11.27 10.38 -2.49
C GLY A 70 -10.94 11.76 -1.93
N VAL A 71 -11.66 12.23 -0.91
CA VAL A 71 -11.36 13.49 -0.20
C VAL A 71 -9.99 13.44 0.49
N TRP A 72 -9.68 12.33 1.16
CA TRP A 72 -8.37 12.15 1.80
C TRP A 72 -7.27 12.10 0.75
N TYR A 73 -7.49 11.38 -0.36
CA TYR A 73 -6.55 11.35 -1.48
C TYR A 73 -6.28 12.75 -2.03
N ARG A 74 -7.30 13.57 -2.26
CA ARG A 74 -7.10 14.95 -2.74
C ARG A 74 -6.35 15.84 -1.73
N ASP A 75 -6.77 15.85 -0.47
CA ASP A 75 -6.21 16.78 0.52
C ASP A 75 -4.81 16.37 1.00
N LYS A 76 -4.57 15.05 1.16
CA LYS A 76 -3.33 14.53 1.72
C LYS A 76 -2.35 14.04 0.68
N VAL A 77 -2.81 13.52 -0.46
CA VAL A 77 -1.92 13.02 -1.51
C VAL A 77 -1.69 14.09 -2.57
N LEU A 78 -2.77 14.53 -3.23
CA LEU A 78 -2.65 15.46 -4.36
C LEU A 78 -2.16 16.84 -3.94
N GLU A 79 -2.82 17.46 -2.97
CA GLU A 79 -2.49 18.83 -2.54
C GLU A 79 -1.11 18.93 -1.88
N SER A 80 -0.70 17.91 -1.14
CA SER A 80 0.58 17.92 -0.43
C SER A 80 1.75 17.50 -1.32
N TYR A 81 1.61 16.39 -2.05
CA TYR A 81 2.74 15.78 -2.78
C TYR A 81 2.74 16.08 -4.25
N VAL A 82 1.60 15.85 -4.93
CA VAL A 82 1.53 16.05 -6.38
C VAL A 82 1.80 17.51 -6.72
N ARG A 83 1.29 18.45 -5.93
CA ARG A 83 1.60 19.87 -6.08
C ARG A 83 3.07 20.21 -5.84
N LEU A 84 3.69 19.60 -4.82
CA LEU A 84 5.10 19.81 -4.49
C LEU A 84 6.01 19.32 -5.63
N PHE A 85 5.77 18.10 -6.12
CA PHE A 85 6.53 17.52 -7.23
C PHE A 85 6.22 18.20 -8.57
N ARG A 86 4.99 18.67 -8.78
CA ARG A 86 4.65 19.50 -9.95
C ARG A 86 5.46 20.79 -9.99
N GLY A 87 5.69 21.42 -8.84
CA GLY A 87 6.56 22.59 -8.70
C GLY A 87 8.03 22.28 -8.96
N ALA A 88 8.51 21.10 -8.52
CA ALA A 88 9.90 20.68 -8.70
C ALA A 88 10.23 20.21 -10.13
N CYS A 89 9.35 19.40 -10.74
CA CYS A 89 9.56 18.76 -12.04
C CYS A 89 9.05 19.60 -13.22
N GLY A 90 8.19 20.58 -12.98
CA GLY A 90 7.67 21.48 -14.01
C GLY A 90 6.60 20.84 -14.93
N PRO A 91 6.32 21.44 -16.09
CA PRO A 91 5.14 21.15 -16.94
C PRO A 91 5.10 19.78 -17.60
N LYS A 92 6.17 19.01 -17.49
CA LYS A 92 6.23 17.64 -18.00
C LYS A 92 5.92 16.61 -16.92
N PHE A 93 5.51 17.04 -15.74
CA PHE A 93 5.16 16.13 -14.66
C PHE A 93 3.97 15.25 -15.04
N ILE A 94 4.10 13.95 -14.80
CA ILE A 94 3.07 12.96 -15.08
C ILE A 94 2.76 12.23 -13.78
N LEU A 95 1.48 12.16 -13.43
CA LEU A 95 0.99 11.34 -12.33
C LEU A 95 0.62 9.95 -12.86
N MET A 96 1.07 8.90 -12.19
CA MET A 96 0.67 7.53 -12.45
C MET A 96 -0.03 6.96 -11.21
N ASP A 97 -1.29 6.55 -11.39
CA ASP A 97 -2.12 5.87 -10.40
C ASP A 97 -2.78 4.62 -11.02
N ASP A 98 -3.39 3.78 -10.17
CA ASP A 98 -3.95 2.47 -10.55
C ASP A 98 -5.43 2.54 -11.00
N ASN A 99 -5.99 3.75 -11.15
CA ASN A 99 -7.43 3.97 -11.37
C ASN A 99 -8.34 3.35 -10.29
N ALA A 100 -7.92 3.26 -9.03
CA ALA A 100 -8.81 2.92 -7.93
C ALA A 100 -9.99 3.91 -7.81
N MET A 101 -11.09 3.48 -7.17
CA MET A 101 -12.29 4.33 -7.04
C MET A 101 -12.02 5.73 -6.43
N PRO A 102 -11.13 5.91 -5.43
CA PRO A 102 -10.76 7.23 -4.94
C PRO A 102 -10.10 8.12 -5.99
N HIS A 103 -9.34 7.52 -6.92
CA HIS A 103 -8.59 8.21 -7.99
C HIS A 103 -9.50 8.66 -9.14
N ILE A 104 -10.58 7.91 -9.41
CA ILE A 104 -11.60 8.26 -10.43
C ILE A 104 -12.65 9.25 -9.88
N ALA A 105 -12.52 9.70 -8.63
CA ALA A 105 -13.48 10.65 -8.07
C ALA A 105 -13.46 11.98 -8.86
N LEU A 106 -14.64 12.54 -9.17
CA LEU A 106 -14.76 13.81 -9.90
C LEU A 106 -13.96 14.97 -9.26
N LEU A 107 -13.82 14.95 -7.92
CA LEU A 107 -13.03 15.94 -7.19
C LEU A 107 -11.53 15.84 -7.52
N VAL A 108 -11.03 14.65 -7.81
CA VAL A 108 -9.64 14.37 -8.18
C VAL A 108 -9.41 14.85 -9.61
N ASP A 109 -10.28 14.47 -10.55
CA ASP A 109 -10.17 14.92 -11.94
C ASP A 109 -10.17 16.46 -12.03
N LYS A 110 -11.09 17.13 -11.34
CA LYS A 110 -11.12 18.61 -11.28
C LYS A 110 -9.84 19.21 -10.70
N PHE A 111 -9.22 18.55 -9.71
CA PHE A 111 -7.96 19.02 -9.13
C PHE A 111 -6.82 18.90 -10.13
N LEU A 112 -6.71 17.75 -10.80
CA LEU A 112 -5.67 17.50 -11.82
C LEU A 112 -5.78 18.48 -12.99
N GLU A 113 -7.01 18.77 -13.44
CA GLU A 113 -7.26 19.79 -14.47
C GLU A 113 -6.84 21.19 -14.00
N SER A 114 -7.12 21.56 -12.74
CA SER A 114 -6.80 22.89 -12.21
C SER A 114 -5.30 23.16 -12.05
N GLU A 115 -4.51 22.11 -11.80
CA GLU A 115 -3.06 22.19 -11.60
C GLU A 115 -2.27 21.80 -12.87
N ASP A 116 -2.96 21.58 -14.00
CA ASP A 116 -2.37 21.20 -15.30
C ASP A 116 -1.43 19.99 -15.15
N ILE A 117 -1.96 18.93 -14.54
CA ILE A 117 -1.25 17.67 -14.32
C ILE A 117 -1.81 16.62 -15.26
N HIS A 118 -0.92 16.01 -16.04
CA HIS A 118 -1.29 14.90 -16.90
C HIS A 118 -1.31 13.59 -16.09
N ARG A 119 -2.46 12.90 -16.06
CA ARG A 119 -2.55 11.54 -15.57
C ARG A 119 -2.20 10.58 -16.71
N MET A 120 -1.28 9.65 -16.44
CA MET A 120 -0.95 8.58 -17.36
C MET A 120 -2.13 7.60 -17.47
N GLU A 121 -2.49 7.20 -18.69
CA GLU A 121 -3.46 6.11 -18.86
C GLU A 121 -2.85 4.79 -18.37
N TRP A 122 -3.50 4.17 -17.39
CA TRP A 122 -3.08 2.89 -16.84
C TRP A 122 -4.16 1.81 -17.01
N PRO A 123 -3.81 0.63 -17.55
CA PRO A 123 -4.76 -0.47 -17.70
C PRO A 123 -5.18 -1.03 -16.34
N ALA A 124 -6.49 -1.09 -16.09
CA ALA A 124 -7.05 -1.65 -14.86
C ALA A 124 -6.56 -3.07 -14.60
N ARG A 125 -6.27 -3.39 -13.33
CA ARG A 125 -5.75 -4.71 -12.88
C ARG A 125 -4.40 -5.10 -13.49
N SER A 126 -3.48 -4.14 -13.62
CA SER A 126 -2.09 -4.41 -13.99
C SER A 126 -1.13 -4.10 -12.83
N PRO A 127 -1.23 -4.88 -11.73
CA PRO A 127 -0.41 -4.73 -10.52
C PRO A 127 1.09 -4.95 -10.81
N ASP A 128 1.38 -5.87 -11.74
CA ASP A 128 2.72 -6.27 -12.20
C ASP A 128 3.53 -5.14 -12.85
N LEU A 129 2.86 -4.10 -13.32
CA LEU A 129 3.49 -2.96 -13.98
C LEU A 129 3.77 -1.79 -13.01
N ASN A 130 3.28 -1.88 -11.75
CA ASN A 130 3.55 -0.86 -10.75
C ASN A 130 4.82 -1.19 -9.95
N SER A 131 5.86 -0.39 -10.13
CA SER A 131 7.15 -0.51 -9.43
C SER A 131 7.00 -0.52 -7.90
N ILE A 132 5.92 0.07 -7.38
CA ILE A 132 5.66 0.18 -5.93
C ILE A 132 5.27 -1.17 -5.32
N GLU A 133 4.62 -2.07 -6.06
CA GLU A 133 4.24 -3.39 -5.52
C GLU A 133 5.47 -4.24 -5.16
N HIS A 134 6.53 -4.15 -5.96
CA HIS A 134 7.80 -4.80 -5.64
C HIS A 134 8.42 -4.23 -4.36
N PHE A 135 8.25 -2.93 -4.10
CA PHE A 135 8.71 -2.28 -2.87
C PHE A 135 7.88 -2.71 -1.65
N GLY A 136 6.56 -2.80 -1.80
CA GLY A 136 5.65 -3.30 -0.77
C GLY A 136 5.97 -4.73 -0.34
N THR A 137 6.36 -5.60 -1.28
CA THR A 137 6.77 -6.99 -0.99
C THR A 137 8.04 -7.05 -0.12
N LEU A 138 9.05 -6.22 -0.42
CA LEU A 138 10.29 -6.15 0.37
C LEU A 138 10.03 -5.67 1.81
N TRP A 139 9.10 -4.71 1.97
CA TRP A 139 8.75 -4.14 3.27
C TRP A 139 7.87 -5.07 4.11
N GLY A 140 6.92 -5.76 3.47
CA GLY A 140 6.12 -6.80 4.11
C GLY A 140 6.98 -7.93 4.67
N GLY A 141 8.09 -8.27 3.99
CA GLY A 141 9.08 -9.22 4.51
C GLY A 141 9.82 -8.71 5.76
N GLN A 142 10.16 -7.41 5.81
CA GLN A 142 10.94 -6.83 6.92
C GLN A 142 10.12 -6.65 8.21
N LEU A 143 8.81 -6.39 8.10
CA LEU A 143 7.90 -6.40 9.26
C LEU A 143 7.71 -7.80 9.88
N GLN A 144 7.85 -8.88 9.09
CA GLN A 144 7.74 -10.26 9.58
C GLN A 144 8.91 -10.66 10.50
N PHE A 145 10.09 -10.05 10.34
CA PHE A 145 11.26 -10.34 11.19
C PHE A 145 11.28 -9.53 12.50
N ALA A 146 10.45 -8.50 12.63
CA ALA A 146 10.47 -7.57 13.78
C ALA A 146 9.49 -7.96 14.91
N THR A 147 8.67 -9.00 14.74
CA THR A 147 7.81 -9.50 15.82
C THR A 147 8.60 -10.54 16.64
N PRO A 148 8.85 -10.33 17.94
CA PRO A 148 9.60 -11.31 18.72
C PRO A 148 8.82 -12.61 18.79
N LEU A 149 9.48 -13.72 18.47
CA LEU A 149 9.03 -15.08 18.75
C LEU A 149 8.52 -15.11 20.20
N ARG A 150 7.20 -15.23 20.37
CA ARG A 150 6.57 -15.34 21.69
C ARG A 150 7.13 -16.59 22.34
N GLU A 151 8.06 -16.43 23.27
CA GLU A 151 8.64 -17.54 24.01
C GLU A 151 7.52 -18.31 24.68
N LEU A 152 7.43 -19.60 24.37
CA LEU A 152 6.61 -20.57 25.08
C LEU A 152 7.19 -20.73 26.48
N SER A 153 6.81 -19.84 27.40
CA SER A 153 7.07 -20.05 28.82
C SER A 153 6.14 -21.15 29.33
N LYS A 154 6.72 -22.34 29.48
CA LYS A 154 6.18 -23.42 30.30
C LYS A 154 6.17 -22.96 31.77
N LYS A 155 5.00 -22.95 32.39
CA LYS A 155 4.76 -23.47 33.75
C LYS A 155 3.27 -23.45 34.08
#